data_AF-A0A351Q4J6-F1
#
_entry.id   AF-A0A351Q4J6-F1
#
_cell.length_a   1.000
_cell.length_b   1.000
_cell.length_c   1.000
_cell.angle_alpha   90.00
_cell.angle_beta   90.00
_cell.angle_gamma   90.00
#
_symmetry.space_group_name_H-M   'P 1'
#
loop_
_entity.id
_entity.type
_entity.pdbx_description
1 polymer ?
#
loop_
_entity_poly.entity_id
_entity_poly.type
_entity_poly.pdbx_seq_one_letter_code
_entity_poly.pdbx_strand_id
1 'polypeptide(L)' 'FVQTVEHRQGLKVACLEEIAFHNGWISQVQLQCQAEKLKKTCYGEYLAKVAGGYR' A
#
# COMPACT_ATOMS: atom_id res chain seq x y z
N PHE A 1 10.95 5.29 16.60
CA PHE A 1 10.60 6.70 16.34
C PHE A 1 9.45 6.86 15.31
N VAL A 2 9.23 5.91 14.40
CA VAL A 2 8.08 5.90 13.46
C VAL A 2 6.76 5.43 14.12
N GLN A 3 6.84 4.52 15.10
CA GLN A 3 5.67 3.89 15.73
C GLN A 3 4.74 4.84 16.53
N THR A 4 5.19 6.07 16.86
CA THR A 4 4.41 7.03 17.68
C THR A 4 3.59 8.02 16.84
N VAL A 5 3.92 8.20 15.55
CA VAL A 5 3.21 9.16 14.68
C VAL A 5 1.96 8.54 14.03
N GLU A 6 1.91 7.22 13.89
CA GLU A 6 0.80 6.50 13.24
C GLU A 6 -0.53 6.52 14.01
N HIS A 7 -0.52 6.85 15.31
CA HIS A 7 -1.70 6.69 16.17
C HIS A 7 -2.65 7.90 16.22
N ARG A 8 -2.29 9.04 15.63
CA ARG A 8 -3.06 10.30 15.80
C ARG A 8 -3.73 10.84 14.55
N GLN A 9 -3.31 10.41 13.37
CA GLN A 9 -4.00 10.72 12.12
C GLN A 9 -4.47 9.38 11.59
N GLY A 10 -5.79 9.17 11.49
CA GLY A 10 -6.39 7.96 10.91
C GLY A 10 -6.08 7.74 9.42
N LEU A 11 -5.02 8.39 8.93
CA LEU A 11 -4.36 8.14 7.66
C LEU A 11 -3.23 7.16 7.98
N LYS A 12 -3.29 5.94 7.42
CA LYS A 12 -2.13 5.04 7.45
C LYS A 12 -0.94 5.79 6.83
N VAL A 13 -0.07 6.30 7.68
CA VAL A 13 1.12 7.03 7.26
C VAL A 13 1.97 6.05 6.45
N ALA A 14 2.29 6.43 5.22
CA ALA A 14 3.23 5.73 4.35
C ALA A 14 2.74 4.43 3.69
N CYS A 15 1.66 4.49 2.89
CA CYS A 15 1.50 3.55 1.79
C CYS A 15 2.55 3.85 0.69
N LEU A 16 3.82 3.56 0.99
CA LEU A 16 4.95 3.82 0.10
C LEU A 16 4.78 3.08 -1.23
N GLU A 17 4.15 1.90 -1.20
CA GLU A 17 3.82 1.15 -2.40
C GLU A 17 2.81 1.88 -3.30
N GLU A 18 1.81 2.57 -2.74
CA GLU A 18 0.90 3.39 -3.55
C GLU A 18 1.62 4.59 -4.17
N ILE A 19 2.44 5.29 -3.38
CA ILE A 19 3.23 6.43 -3.86
C ILE A 19 4.23 5.98 -4.92
N ALA A 20 4.90 4.86 -4.71
CA ALA A 20 5.83 4.27 -5.66
C ALA A 20 5.13 3.79 -6.93
N PHE A 21 3.90 3.26 -6.83
CA PHE A 21 3.10 2.88 -7.98
C PHE A 21 2.64 4.11 -8.78
N HIS A 22 2.15 5.15 -8.09
CA HIS A 22 1.77 6.42 -8.71
C HIS A 22 2.96 7.16 -9.36
N ASN A 23 4.14 7.10 -8.75
CA ASN A 23 5.37 7.68 -9.29
C ASN A 23 6.05 6.78 -10.34
N GLY A 24 5.52 5.59 -10.62
CA GLY A 24 6.10 4.64 -11.58
C GLY A 24 7.42 4.00 -11.14
N TRP A 25 7.76 4.07 -9.84
CA TRP A 25 8.95 3.42 -9.26
C TRP A 25 8.78 1.91 -9.11
N ILE A 26 7.54 1.43 -8.97
CA ILE A 26 7.21 0.00 -8.96
C ILE A 26 6.16 -0.32 -10.02
N SER A 27 6.32 -1.47 -10.66
CA SER A 27 5.34 -1.97 -11.63
C SER A 27 4.13 -2.57 -10.92
N GLN A 28 2.98 -2.56 -11.60
CA GLN A 28 1.73 -3.19 -11.14
C GLN A 28 1.93 -4.63 -10.65
N VAL A 29 2.79 -5.39 -11.33
CA VAL A 29 3.14 -6.78 -10.98
C VAL A 29 3.82 -6.85 -9.60
N GLN A 30 4.72 -5.93 -9.29
CA GLN A 30 5.40 -5.87 -7.99
C GLN A 30 4.42 -5.49 -6.88
N LEU A 31 3.55 -4.52 -7.15
CA LEU A 31 2.47 -4.12 -6.24
C LEU A 31 1.53 -5.30 -5.96
N GLN A 32 1.13 -6.06 -6.99
CA GLN A 32 0.25 -7.22 -6.85
C GLN A 32 0.91 -8.36 -6.06
N CYS A 33 2.19 -8.63 -6.28
CA CYS A 33 2.93 -9.64 -5.53
C CYS A 33 3.02 -9.28 -4.04
N GLN A 34 3.25 -8.00 -3.73
CA GLN A 34 3.23 -7.51 -2.35
C GLN A 34 1.82 -7.55 -1.73
N ALA A 35 0.81 -7.20 -2.51
CA ALA A 35 -0.59 -7.32 -2.10
C ALA A 35 -0.98 -8.78 -1.78
N GLU A 36 -0.50 -9.75 -2.56
CA GLU A 36 -0.73 -11.18 -2.28
C GLU A 36 -0.08 -11.62 -0.97
N LYS A 37 1.19 -11.24 -0.73
CA LYS A 37 1.89 -11.56 0.52
C LYS A 37 1.17 -10.98 1.73
N LEU A 38 0.59 -9.79 1.57
CA LEU A 38 -0.08 -9.05 2.63
C LEU A 38 -1.60 -9.24 2.61
N LYS A 39 -2.14 -10.13 1.76
CA LYS A 39 -3.58 -10.30 1.52
C LYS A 39 -4.39 -10.61 2.78
N LYS A 40 -3.76 -11.22 3.78
CA LYS A 40 -4.37 -11.51 5.09
C LYS A 40 -4.47 -10.30 6.02
N THR A 41 -4.00 -9.14 5.59
CA THR A 41 -4.02 -7.89 6.34
C THR A 41 -4.89 -6.86 5.60
N CYS A 42 -5.51 -5.96 6.34
CA CYS A 42 -6.25 -4.83 5.77
C CYS A 42 -5.40 -3.94 4.85
N TYR A 43 -4.06 -4.07 4.90
CA TYR A 43 -3.14 -3.36 4.01
C TYR A 43 -2.98 -4.06 2.66
N GLY A 44 -2.83 -5.38 2.63
CA GLY A 44 -2.75 -6.11 1.36
C GLY A 44 -4.07 -6.08 0.58
N GLU A 45 -5.21 -6.05 1.27
CA GLU A 45 -6.51 -5.79 0.60
C GLU A 45 -6.56 -4.41 -0.04
N TYR A 46 -5.98 -3.39 0.60
CA TYR A 46 -5.88 -2.04 0.04
C TYR A 46 -4.94 -2.01 -1.17
N LEU A 47 -3.74 -2.59 -1.05
CA LEU A 47 -2.79 -2.70 -2.17
C LEU A 47 -3.37 -3.49 -3.35
N ALA A 48 -4.16 -4.54 -3.09
CA ALA A 48 -4.84 -5.31 -4.12
C ALA A 48 -5.88 -4.47 -4.87
N LYS A 49 -6.60 -3.59 -4.18
CA LYS A 49 -7.54 -2.65 -4.80
C LYS A 49 -6.80 -1.62 -5.66
N VAL A 50 -5.69 -1.06 -5.17
CA VAL A 50 -4.85 -0.12 -5.93
C VAL A 50 -4.26 -0.81 -7.17
N ALA A 51 -3.74 -2.03 -7.03
CA ALA A 51 -3.21 -2.83 -8.13
C ALA A 51 -4.28 -3.23 -9.16
N GLY A 52 -5.53 -3.42 -8.71
CA GLY A 52 -6.68 -3.73 -9.56
C GLY A 52 -7.21 -2.55 -10.38
N GLY A 53 -6.65 -1.34 -10.21
CA GLY A 53 -7.06 -0.15 -10.95
C GLY A 53 -8.33 0.50 -10.41
N TYR A 54 -8.44 0.62 -9.07
CA TYR A 54 -9.49 1.45 -8.49
C TYR A 54 -9.26 2.92 -8.90
N ARG A 55 -10.21 3.49 -9.64
CA ARG A 55 -10.23 4.87 -10.13
C ARG A 55 -11.19 5.70 -9.29
#